data_AF-A0A4R4RSK4-F1
#
_entry.id   AF-A0A4R4RSK4-F1
#
_cell.length_a   1.000
_cell.length_b   1.000
_cell.length_c   1.000
_cell.angle_alpha   90.00
_cell.angle_beta   90.00
_cell.angle_gamma   90.00
#
_symmetry.space_group_name_H-M   'P 1'
#
loop_
_entity.id
_entity.type
_entity.pdbx_description
1 polymer ?
#
loop_
_entity_poly.entity_id
_entity_poly.type
_entity_poly.pdbx_seq_one_letter_code
_entity_poly.pdbx_strand_id
1 'polypeptide(L)'
;MHRLPYPIVSAALTVAALVAVAAAPPAVAAAPLHPQHGVDAGATAPGRSATAPGPGVGDRTQVMSVRGAGPFRIGADLARLSAAGLIDWTAPGCDGAVQAGVTGAWAGQIMLAFVGGRLVEIGTATVPPYSPAGAGVGMTFDELEEIYGPRGELITNNAGDESGYLVRYGSRVELFTGHPIRPGVGYFQVGPASFVERGFREGRPC
;
A
#
# COMPACT_ATOMS: atom_id res chain seq x y z
N MET A 1 5.96 -57.90 -25.05
CA MET A 1 5.87 -58.23 -23.61
C MET A 1 5.83 -56.92 -22.82
N HIS A 2 4.75 -56.75 -22.06
CA HIS A 2 4.50 -55.85 -20.92
C HIS A 2 4.82 -54.36 -21.01
N ARG A 3 3.77 -53.52 -21.11
CA ARG A 3 3.65 -52.28 -20.31
C ARG A 3 2.21 -52.12 -19.80
N LEU A 4 2.15 -51.75 -18.52
CA LEU A 4 0.99 -51.77 -17.62
C LEU A 4 -0.05 -50.68 -17.92
N PRO A 5 -1.36 -50.96 -17.74
CA PRO A 5 -2.40 -49.94 -17.74
C PRO A 5 -2.49 -49.26 -16.36
N TYR A 6 -2.44 -47.92 -16.32
CA TYR A 6 -2.73 -47.12 -15.13
C TYR A 6 -4.22 -46.74 -15.11
N PRO A 7 -5.00 -47.11 -14.08
CA PRO A 7 -6.32 -46.54 -13.86
C PRO A 7 -6.20 -45.22 -13.09
N ILE A 8 -6.72 -44.13 -13.65
CA ILE A 8 -6.89 -42.87 -12.91
C ILE A 8 -8.23 -42.95 -12.16
N VAL A 9 -8.12 -42.86 -10.83
CA VAL A 9 -9.21 -42.87 -9.85
C VAL A 9 -9.84 -41.47 -9.77
N SER A 10 -11.16 -41.42 -9.83
CA SER A 10 -11.99 -40.24 -9.70
C SER A 10 -11.92 -39.61 -8.30
N ALA A 11 -11.81 -38.29 -8.23
CA ALA A 11 -12.09 -37.52 -7.01
C ALA A 11 -13.28 -36.59 -7.27
N ALA A 12 -14.39 -36.85 -6.59
CA ALA A 12 -15.59 -36.03 -6.60
C ALA A 12 -15.42 -34.83 -5.67
N LEU A 13 -15.62 -33.61 -6.18
CA LEU A 13 -15.62 -32.39 -5.39
C LEU A 13 -17.03 -32.14 -4.83
N THR A 14 -17.16 -32.10 -3.51
CA THR A 14 -18.38 -31.67 -2.81
C THR A 14 -18.38 -30.15 -2.64
N VAL A 15 -19.40 -29.48 -3.18
CA VAL A 15 -19.62 -28.03 -3.02
C VAL A 15 -20.48 -27.83 -1.76
N ALA A 16 -19.93 -27.18 -0.75
CA ALA A 16 -20.68 -26.71 0.42
C ALA A 16 -21.11 -25.25 0.17
N ALA A 17 -22.41 -25.01 0.10
CA ALA A 17 -22.99 -23.67 0.00
C ALA A 17 -23.04 -23.00 1.39
N LEU A 18 -22.49 -21.79 1.51
CA LEU A 18 -22.64 -20.93 2.69
C LEU A 18 -23.88 -20.05 2.52
N VAL A 19 -24.80 -20.16 3.48
CA VAL A 19 -26.00 -19.33 3.60
C VAL A 19 -25.64 -18.01 4.27
N ALA A 20 -25.90 -16.89 3.59
CA ALA A 20 -25.78 -15.55 4.16
C ALA A 20 -27.06 -15.19 4.92
N VAL A 21 -26.96 -14.90 6.22
CA VAL A 21 -28.03 -14.29 7.01
C VAL A 21 -27.73 -12.80 7.14
N ALA A 22 -28.57 -11.98 6.51
CA ALA A 22 -28.61 -10.53 6.70
C ALA A 22 -29.54 -10.20 7.87
N ALA A 23 -29.12 -9.30 8.77
CA ALA A 23 -29.99 -8.63 9.72
C ALA A 23 -29.58 -7.16 9.87
N ALA A 24 -30.59 -6.30 9.81
CA ALA A 24 -30.57 -4.86 9.55
C ALA A 24 -30.16 -3.97 10.74
N PRO A 25 -29.80 -2.68 10.51
CA PRO A 25 -29.55 -1.71 11.57
C PRO A 25 -30.85 -1.04 12.07
N PRO A 26 -30.96 -0.68 13.36
CA PRO A 26 -31.98 0.25 13.82
C PRO A 26 -31.57 1.72 13.61
N ALA A 27 -32.59 2.52 13.32
CA ALA A 27 -32.53 3.93 12.96
C ALA A 27 -33.05 4.86 14.07
N VAL A 28 -32.66 6.13 13.96
CA VAL A 28 -33.28 7.39 14.44
C VAL A 28 -33.29 7.70 15.94
N ALA A 29 -32.73 8.87 16.30
CA ALA A 29 -33.38 9.84 17.19
C ALA A 29 -32.92 11.27 16.86
N ALA A 30 -33.91 12.14 16.62
CA ALA A 30 -33.77 13.56 16.29
C ALA A 30 -33.66 14.46 17.54
N ALA A 31 -33.27 15.71 17.29
CA ALA A 31 -32.89 16.80 18.21
C ALA A 31 -33.96 17.25 19.24
N PRO A 32 -33.57 18.18 20.12
CA PRO A 32 -34.27 19.48 20.12
C PRO A 32 -33.35 20.70 20.09
N LEU A 33 -33.80 21.69 19.31
CA LEU A 33 -33.41 23.10 19.37
C LEU A 33 -33.97 23.75 20.64
N HIS A 34 -33.20 24.66 21.25
CA HIS A 34 -33.77 25.88 21.82
C HIS A 34 -32.81 27.07 21.61
N PRO A 35 -33.35 28.27 21.29
CA PRO A 35 -32.59 29.47 20.96
C PRO A 35 -32.39 30.34 22.20
N GLN A 36 -31.29 31.09 22.28
CA GLN A 36 -31.30 32.39 22.95
C GLN A 36 -30.54 33.45 22.16
N HIS A 37 -31.29 34.50 21.84
CA HIS A 37 -30.85 35.79 21.33
C HIS A 37 -30.11 36.58 22.42
N GLY A 38 -29.08 37.32 22.00
CA GLY A 38 -28.42 38.37 22.77
C GLY A 38 -27.57 39.23 21.84
N VAL A 39 -28.24 40.13 21.10
CA VAL A 39 -27.72 41.38 20.52
C VAL A 39 -27.43 42.35 21.69
N ASP A 40 -26.37 43.16 21.77
CA ASP A 40 -25.87 44.20 20.87
C ASP A 40 -24.37 44.49 21.16
N ALA A 41 -23.50 44.58 20.16
CA ALA A 41 -23.06 45.79 19.43
C ALA A 41 -22.00 46.66 20.16
N GLY A 42 -20.79 46.73 19.58
CA GLY A 42 -19.82 47.79 19.87
C GLY A 42 -18.37 47.52 19.46
N ALA A 43 -17.86 48.32 18.52
CA ALA A 43 -16.45 48.68 18.26
C ALA A 43 -15.60 47.84 17.24
N THR A 44 -15.73 48.22 15.97
CA THR A 44 -14.70 48.72 15.02
C THR A 44 -13.24 48.18 15.03
N ALA A 45 -12.95 47.29 14.06
CA ALA A 45 -11.80 47.21 13.11
C ALA A 45 -10.35 46.86 13.62
N PRO A 46 -9.40 46.52 12.70
CA PRO A 46 -9.22 45.19 12.12
C PRO A 46 -7.84 44.60 12.47
N GLY A 47 -7.80 43.42 13.08
CA GLY A 47 -6.56 42.72 13.40
C GLY A 47 -6.56 41.33 12.81
N ARG A 48 -5.82 41.14 11.70
CA ARG A 48 -5.43 39.81 11.22
C ARG A 48 -4.80 39.02 12.36
N SER A 49 -5.42 37.91 12.72
CA SER A 49 -4.70 36.68 13.05
C SER A 49 -5.69 35.54 12.85
N ALA A 50 -5.70 35.02 11.63
CA ALA A 50 -6.16 33.67 11.39
C ALA A 50 -5.24 32.76 12.23
N THR A 51 -5.71 32.36 13.41
CA THR A 51 -5.15 31.21 14.10
C THR A 51 -5.48 30.02 13.21
N ALA A 52 -4.56 29.71 12.29
CA ALA A 52 -4.58 28.45 11.60
C ALA A 52 -4.71 27.35 12.65
N PRO A 53 -5.55 26.32 12.44
CA PRO A 53 -5.49 25.13 13.26
C PRO A 53 -4.05 24.63 13.15
N GLY A 54 -3.27 24.78 14.22
CA GLY A 54 -1.97 24.13 14.30
C GLY A 54 -2.22 22.64 14.06
N PRO A 55 -1.41 21.96 13.23
CA PRO A 55 -1.59 20.54 13.01
C PRO A 55 -1.56 19.87 14.38
N GLY A 56 -2.69 19.29 14.74
CA GLY A 56 -2.83 18.52 15.96
C GLY A 56 -1.72 17.48 15.99
N VAL A 57 -1.26 17.17 17.19
CA VAL A 57 -0.41 16.03 17.48
C VAL A 57 -1.21 14.75 17.12
N GLY A 58 -1.23 14.41 15.83
CA GLY A 58 -2.15 13.42 15.27
C GLY A 58 -1.86 12.97 13.83
N ASP A 59 -0.80 13.48 13.18
CA ASP A 59 -0.51 13.08 11.80
C ASP A 59 1.00 13.04 11.55
N ARG A 60 1.65 11.95 11.97
CA ARG A 60 2.95 11.60 11.39
C ARG A 60 2.62 10.93 10.08
N THR A 61 2.65 11.69 8.97
CA THR A 61 2.52 11.13 7.63
C THR A 61 3.41 9.88 7.55
N GLN A 62 2.81 8.72 7.37
CA GLN A 62 3.57 7.48 7.26
C GLN A 62 4.35 7.56 5.95
N VAL A 63 5.67 7.67 6.07
CA VAL A 63 6.56 7.77 4.91
C VAL A 63 7.15 6.41 4.59
N MET A 64 7.01 6.00 3.34
CA MET A 64 7.68 4.85 2.74
C MET A 64 8.71 5.37 1.74
N SER A 65 9.99 5.13 2.02
CA SER A 65 11.11 5.57 1.17
C SER A 65 11.86 4.37 0.60
N VAL A 66 12.77 4.59 -0.34
CA VAL A 66 13.72 3.56 -0.80
C VAL A 66 14.60 2.95 0.31
N ARG A 67 14.66 3.55 1.51
CA ARG A 67 15.34 2.98 2.68
C ARG A 67 14.44 2.06 3.51
N GLY A 68 13.12 2.17 3.34
CA GLY A 68 12.10 1.39 4.00
C GLY A 68 11.02 2.26 4.63
N ALA A 69 10.21 1.66 5.52
CA ALA A 69 9.04 2.25 6.17
C ALA A 69 9.08 1.94 7.68
N GLY A 70 9.07 2.97 8.54
CA GLY A 70 9.14 2.79 9.99
C GLY A 70 10.33 1.90 10.43
N PRO A 71 10.09 0.80 11.18
CA PRO A 71 11.16 -0.13 11.60
C PRO A 71 11.63 -1.07 10.47
N PHE A 72 10.91 -1.16 9.36
CA PHE A 72 11.19 -2.08 8.26
C PHE A 72 12.18 -1.44 7.30
N ARG A 73 13.41 -1.96 7.24
CA ARG A 73 14.49 -1.45 6.39
C ARG A 73 14.83 -2.45 5.31
N ILE A 74 14.95 -2.01 4.06
CA ILE A 74 15.41 -2.87 2.96
C ILE A 74 16.78 -3.48 3.33
N GLY A 75 16.85 -4.81 3.31
CA GLY A 75 17.96 -5.65 3.74
C GLY A 75 17.82 -6.24 5.15
N ALA A 76 16.77 -5.88 5.90
CA ALA A 76 16.51 -6.42 7.23
C ALA A 76 16.22 -7.93 7.20
N ASP A 77 16.53 -8.60 8.30
CA ASP A 77 16.39 -10.04 8.45
C ASP A 77 14.99 -10.43 8.94
N LEU A 78 14.35 -11.37 8.25
CA LEU A 78 13.01 -11.86 8.60
C LEU A 78 12.97 -12.42 10.03
N ALA A 79 13.91 -13.30 10.39
CA ALA A 79 13.91 -13.95 11.69
C ALA A 79 14.07 -12.93 12.83
N ARG A 80 14.91 -11.90 12.64
CA ARG A 80 15.04 -10.79 13.59
C ARG A 80 13.75 -9.98 13.74
N LEU A 81 13.07 -9.67 12.64
CA LEU A 81 11.80 -8.93 12.68
C LEU A 81 10.70 -9.75 13.36
N SER A 82 10.62 -11.05 13.07
CA SER A 82 9.69 -11.97 13.73
C SER A 82 9.98 -12.09 15.23
N ALA A 83 11.24 -12.25 15.62
CA ALA A 83 11.64 -12.32 17.03
C ALA A 83 11.34 -11.01 17.79
N ALA A 84 11.32 -9.87 17.10
CA ALA A 84 10.92 -8.58 17.66
C ALA A 84 9.39 -8.37 17.70
N GLY A 85 8.58 -9.34 17.24
CA GLY A 85 7.12 -9.23 17.21
C GLY A 85 6.59 -8.26 16.15
N LEU A 86 7.37 -7.98 15.11
CA LEU A 86 7.02 -7.03 14.04
C LEU A 86 6.34 -7.68 12.82
N ILE A 87 6.34 -9.01 12.77
CA ILE A 87 5.73 -9.82 11.71
C ILE A 87 4.49 -10.50 12.26
N ASP A 88 3.37 -10.33 11.58
CA ASP A 88 2.08 -10.91 11.96
C ASP A 88 1.89 -12.29 11.33
N TRP A 89 2.14 -12.38 10.03
CA TRP A 89 2.04 -13.62 9.27
C TRP A 89 3.10 -13.68 8.17
N THR A 90 3.37 -14.88 7.69
CA THR A 90 4.20 -15.13 6.51
C THR A 90 3.52 -16.12 5.58
N ALA A 91 3.67 -15.92 4.28
CA ALA A 91 3.19 -16.85 3.25
C ALA A 91 4.25 -17.00 2.14
N PRO A 92 4.33 -18.18 1.48
CA PRO A 92 5.11 -18.31 0.26
C PRO A 92 4.63 -17.31 -0.81
N GLY A 93 5.56 -16.59 -1.44
CA GLY A 93 5.33 -15.71 -2.58
C GLY A 93 5.90 -16.29 -3.89
N CYS A 94 6.03 -15.47 -4.92
CA CYS A 94 6.68 -15.87 -6.17
C CYS A 94 8.18 -16.07 -6.04
N ASP A 95 8.74 -16.91 -6.93
CA ASP A 95 10.19 -17.06 -7.15
C ASP A 95 11.01 -17.27 -5.85
N GLY A 96 10.43 -18.02 -4.90
CA GLY A 96 11.07 -18.33 -3.61
C GLY A 96 11.08 -17.17 -2.62
N ALA A 97 10.35 -16.08 -2.91
CA ALA A 97 10.10 -15.02 -1.95
C ALA A 97 9.15 -15.49 -0.85
N VAL A 98 9.26 -14.86 0.31
CA VAL A 98 8.29 -14.96 1.41
C VAL A 98 7.62 -13.61 1.56
N GLN A 99 6.30 -13.60 1.45
CA GLN A 99 5.48 -12.44 1.77
C GLN A 99 5.20 -12.41 3.27
N ALA A 100 5.13 -11.22 3.84
CA ALA A 100 4.78 -11.05 5.23
C ALA A 100 3.89 -9.83 5.47
N GLY A 101 2.89 -10.02 6.33
CA GLY A 101 2.16 -8.95 6.98
C GLY A 101 2.87 -8.49 8.24
N VAL A 102 2.67 -7.23 8.60
CA VAL A 102 3.33 -6.61 9.75
C VAL A 102 2.34 -6.32 10.87
N THR A 103 2.86 -6.12 12.09
CA THR A 103 2.06 -5.74 13.25
C THR A 103 2.07 -4.22 13.50
N GLY A 104 1.23 -3.78 14.43
CA GLY A 104 1.23 -2.42 14.97
C GLY A 104 0.74 -1.36 13.98
N ALA A 105 1.34 -0.17 14.03
CA ALA A 105 0.87 1.00 13.27
C ALA A 105 0.95 0.85 11.74
N TRP A 106 1.65 -0.17 11.24
CA TRP A 106 1.79 -0.46 9.81
C TRP A 106 0.95 -1.66 9.34
N ALA A 107 0.22 -2.31 10.28
CA ALA A 107 -0.57 -3.50 9.99
C ALA A 107 -1.67 -3.20 8.97
N GLY A 108 -1.78 -4.05 7.95
CA GLY A 108 -2.74 -3.87 6.85
C GLY A 108 -2.44 -2.71 5.90
N GLN A 109 -1.34 -1.97 6.11
CA GLN A 109 -0.96 -0.82 5.27
C GLN A 109 0.22 -1.12 4.36
N ILE A 110 1.15 -1.97 4.81
CA ILE A 110 2.27 -2.41 4.01
C ILE A 110 2.37 -3.92 4.00
N MET A 111 2.96 -4.44 2.92
CA MET A 111 3.37 -5.82 2.78
C MET A 111 4.87 -5.87 2.52
N LEU A 112 5.53 -6.92 3.00
CA LEU A 112 6.97 -7.10 2.92
C LEU A 112 7.31 -8.34 2.10
N ALA A 113 8.21 -8.23 1.13
CA ALA A 113 8.77 -9.37 0.42
C ALA A 113 10.20 -9.67 0.88
N PHE A 114 10.48 -10.93 1.20
CA PHE A 114 11.80 -11.40 1.61
C PHE A 114 12.36 -12.43 0.64
N VAL A 115 13.64 -12.30 0.27
CA VAL A 115 14.38 -13.29 -0.52
C VAL A 115 15.61 -13.71 0.26
N GLY A 116 15.82 -15.02 0.44
CA GLY A 116 16.92 -15.53 1.27
C GLY A 116 16.89 -14.97 2.71
N GLY A 117 15.69 -14.70 3.25
CA GLY A 117 15.49 -14.12 4.58
C GLY A 117 15.75 -12.61 4.67
N ARG A 118 16.07 -11.92 3.57
CA ARG A 118 16.33 -10.48 3.54
C ARG A 118 15.19 -9.70 2.91
N LEU A 119 14.78 -8.61 3.53
CA LEU A 119 13.74 -7.71 3.03
C LEU A 119 14.20 -7.05 1.73
N VAL A 120 13.53 -7.34 0.62
CA VAL A 120 13.86 -6.79 -0.71
C VAL A 120 12.80 -5.82 -1.22
N GLU A 121 11.59 -5.84 -0.68
CA GLU A 121 10.52 -4.95 -1.11
C GLU A 121 9.63 -4.57 0.07
N ILE A 122 9.17 -3.32 0.06
CA ILE A 122 7.99 -2.90 0.83
C ILE A 122 7.00 -2.33 -0.17
N GLY A 123 5.77 -2.82 -0.15
CA GLY A 123 4.70 -2.36 -1.02
C GLY A 123 3.43 -2.00 -0.26
N THR A 124 2.60 -1.16 -0.87
CA THR A 124 1.29 -0.75 -0.35
C THR A 124 0.28 -0.59 -1.47
N ALA A 125 -0.95 -1.01 -1.20
CA ALA A 125 -2.14 -0.72 -1.99
C ALA A 125 -3.09 0.27 -1.27
N THR A 126 -2.63 0.89 -0.18
CA THR A 126 -3.45 1.75 0.69
C THR A 126 -2.92 3.17 0.77
N VAL A 127 -3.74 4.06 1.32
CA VAL A 127 -3.37 5.42 1.64
C VAL A 127 -3.73 5.68 3.10
N PRO A 128 -2.79 6.16 3.95
CA PRO A 128 -1.31 6.20 3.76
C PRO A 128 -0.68 4.80 3.59
N PRO A 129 0.65 4.66 3.28
CA PRO A 129 1.75 5.66 3.27
C PRO A 129 2.01 6.39 1.94
N TYR A 130 2.79 7.47 2.04
CA TYR A 130 3.29 8.27 0.90
C TYR A 130 4.82 8.20 0.80
N SER A 131 5.35 8.53 -0.38
CA SER A 131 6.78 8.73 -0.61
C SER A 131 7.29 9.97 0.12
N PRO A 132 8.60 10.15 0.28
CA PRO A 132 9.16 11.39 0.84
C PRO A 132 8.80 12.64 0.03
N ALA A 133 8.48 12.49 -1.25
CA ALA A 133 8.05 13.58 -2.12
C ALA A 133 6.52 13.80 -2.10
N GLY A 134 5.78 13.01 -1.32
CA GLY A 134 4.32 13.10 -1.21
C GLY A 134 3.55 12.24 -2.21
N ALA A 135 4.23 11.47 -3.05
CA ALA A 135 3.58 10.59 -4.03
C ALA A 135 2.97 9.35 -3.36
N GLY A 136 1.86 8.83 -3.86
CA GLY A 136 1.24 7.64 -3.28
C GLY A 136 0.15 7.01 -4.15
N VAL A 137 -0.49 5.98 -3.58
CA VAL A 137 -1.63 5.31 -4.18
C VAL A 137 -2.78 6.30 -4.41
N GLY A 138 -3.48 6.17 -5.52
CA GLY A 138 -4.61 7.03 -5.92
C GLY A 138 -4.24 8.24 -6.77
N MET A 139 -2.96 8.63 -6.84
CA MET A 139 -2.49 9.69 -7.76
C MET A 139 -2.49 9.20 -9.21
N THR A 140 -2.62 10.10 -10.16
CA THR A 140 -2.41 9.88 -11.59
C THR A 140 -0.90 9.88 -11.91
N PHE A 141 -0.52 9.32 -13.07
CA PHE A 141 0.88 9.40 -13.51
C PHE A 141 1.31 10.83 -13.87
N ASP A 142 0.37 11.68 -14.28
CA ASP A 142 0.64 13.11 -14.53
C ASP A 142 0.97 13.84 -13.22
N GLU A 143 0.23 13.57 -12.14
CA GLU A 143 0.57 14.09 -10.81
C GLU A 143 1.94 13.60 -10.32
N LEU A 144 2.33 12.36 -10.65
CA LEU A 144 3.67 11.86 -10.35
C LEU A 144 4.75 12.59 -11.15
N GLU A 145 4.51 12.86 -12.43
CA GLU A 145 5.40 13.66 -13.27
C GLU A 145 5.55 15.09 -12.74
N GLU A 146 4.49 15.70 -12.22
CA GLU A 146 4.57 17.01 -11.56
C GLU A 146 5.42 16.97 -10.28
N ILE A 147 5.33 15.89 -9.49
CA ILE A 147 6.08 15.72 -8.23
C ILE A 147 7.57 15.45 -8.48
N TYR A 148 7.88 14.55 -9.43
CA TYR A 148 9.24 14.05 -9.63
C TYR A 148 9.97 14.71 -10.80
N GLY A 149 9.24 15.21 -11.79
CA GLY A 149 9.76 15.76 -13.05
C GLY A 149 10.85 14.86 -13.64
N PRO A 150 12.03 15.42 -13.97
CA PRO A 150 13.08 14.69 -14.70
C PRO A 150 13.72 13.54 -13.91
N ARG A 151 13.32 13.32 -12.65
CA ARG A 151 13.80 12.19 -11.83
C ARG A 151 12.98 10.92 -12.01
N GLY A 152 11.76 11.06 -12.51
CA GLY A 152 10.86 9.96 -12.79
C GLY A 152 10.74 9.67 -14.29
N GLU A 153 10.19 8.52 -14.61
CA GLU A 153 9.97 8.09 -15.99
C GLU A 153 8.74 7.16 -16.04
N LEU A 154 7.85 7.38 -17.01
CA LEU A 154 6.81 6.42 -17.34
C LEU A 154 7.42 5.23 -18.09
N ILE A 155 7.22 4.03 -17.57
CA ILE A 155 7.72 2.77 -18.13
C ILE A 155 6.55 1.82 -18.42
N THR A 156 6.79 0.86 -19.31
CA THR A 156 5.87 -0.24 -19.60
C THR A 156 6.56 -1.57 -19.30
N ASN A 157 5.80 -2.58 -18.88
CA ASN A 157 6.31 -3.93 -18.75
C ASN A 157 6.66 -4.52 -20.13
N ASN A 158 7.36 -5.67 -20.16
CA ASN A 158 7.81 -6.29 -21.40
C ASN A 158 6.64 -6.82 -22.26
N ALA A 159 5.48 -7.09 -21.65
CA ALA A 159 4.27 -7.49 -22.38
C ALA A 159 3.57 -6.31 -23.07
N GLY A 160 3.86 -5.07 -22.65
CA GLY A 160 3.28 -3.87 -23.24
C GLY A 160 1.88 -3.52 -22.69
N ASP A 161 1.38 -4.25 -21.69
CA ASP A 161 0.01 -4.16 -21.20
C ASP A 161 -0.13 -3.49 -19.83
N GLU A 162 0.98 -3.30 -19.11
CA GLU A 162 1.00 -2.57 -17.84
C GLU A 162 1.95 -1.39 -17.88
N SER A 163 1.49 -0.25 -17.35
CA SER A 163 2.28 0.97 -17.19
C SER A 163 2.61 1.21 -15.72
N GLY A 164 3.78 1.78 -15.47
CA GLY A 164 4.21 2.22 -14.16
C GLY A 164 5.09 3.47 -14.23
N TYR A 165 5.17 4.21 -13.14
CA TYR A 165 6.03 5.38 -13.00
C TYR A 165 7.21 5.02 -12.10
N LEU A 166 8.42 5.13 -12.65
CA LEU A 166 9.65 4.68 -12.01
C LEU A 166 10.50 5.89 -11.58
N VAL A 167 10.93 5.91 -10.32
CA VAL A 167 11.86 6.92 -9.81
C VAL A 167 13.10 6.23 -9.25
N ARG A 168 14.28 6.57 -9.78
CA ARG A 168 15.55 5.94 -9.38
C ARG A 168 16.28 6.71 -8.30
N TYR A 169 16.83 5.96 -7.36
CA TYR A 169 17.70 6.41 -6.27
C TYR A 169 18.93 5.51 -6.17
N GLY A 170 19.88 5.71 -7.09
CA GLY A 170 21.00 4.80 -7.27
C GLY A 170 20.52 3.41 -7.67
N SER A 171 20.83 2.38 -6.87
CA SER A 171 20.40 1.00 -7.12
C SER A 171 19.01 0.65 -6.59
N ARG A 172 18.30 1.61 -5.99
CA ARG A 172 16.95 1.44 -5.44
C ARG A 172 15.93 2.29 -6.19
N VAL A 173 14.67 1.91 -6.08
CA VAL A 173 13.58 2.55 -6.82
C VAL A 173 12.37 2.78 -5.94
N GLU A 174 11.63 3.83 -6.26
CA GLU A 174 10.19 3.95 -6.02
C GLU A 174 9.51 3.57 -7.33
N LEU A 175 8.55 2.65 -7.28
CA LEU A 175 7.77 2.25 -8.44
C LEU A 175 6.29 2.33 -8.10
N PHE A 176 5.55 3.04 -8.94
CA PHE A 176 4.11 3.23 -8.83
C PHE A 176 3.44 2.54 -10.02
N THR A 177 2.62 1.52 -9.80
CA THR A 177 1.93 0.79 -10.88
C THR A 177 0.44 1.09 -10.88
N GLY A 178 -0.19 1.00 -12.05
CA GLY A 178 -1.61 1.32 -12.22
C GLY A 178 -2.56 0.37 -11.49
N HIS A 179 -3.78 0.83 -11.20
CA HIS A 179 -4.84 -0.02 -10.67
C HIS A 179 -5.59 -0.70 -11.83
N PRO A 180 -5.87 -2.02 -11.78
CA PRO A 180 -6.48 -2.74 -12.91
C PRO A 180 -7.92 -2.27 -13.23
N ILE A 181 -8.62 -1.73 -12.24
CA ILE A 181 -10.04 -1.32 -12.36
C ILE A 181 -10.22 0.21 -12.40
N ARG A 182 -9.26 1.00 -11.91
CA ARG A 182 -9.44 2.45 -11.72
C ARG A 182 -8.24 3.20 -12.31
N PRO A 183 -8.45 4.39 -12.89
CA PRO A 183 -7.33 5.24 -13.28
C PRO A 183 -6.45 5.60 -12.08
N GLY A 184 -5.15 5.73 -12.33
CA GLY A 184 -4.15 6.12 -11.33
C GLY A 184 -3.41 4.94 -10.71
N VAL A 185 -2.52 5.28 -9.78
CA VAL A 185 -1.65 4.37 -9.04
C VAL A 185 -2.50 3.46 -8.17
N GLY A 186 -2.42 2.15 -8.40
CA GLY A 186 -3.03 1.12 -7.57
C GLY A 186 -2.07 0.51 -6.56
N TYR A 187 -0.76 0.59 -6.82
CA TYR A 187 0.26 0.04 -5.93
C TYR A 187 1.51 0.91 -5.93
N PHE A 188 2.07 1.13 -4.74
CA PHE A 188 3.33 1.84 -4.54
C PHE A 188 4.30 0.90 -3.84
N GLN A 189 5.48 0.70 -4.42
CA GLN A 189 6.49 -0.22 -3.91
C GLN A 189 7.90 0.37 -3.96
N VAL A 190 8.74 -0.06 -3.02
CA VAL A 190 10.12 0.38 -2.88
C VAL A 190 11.07 -0.79 -2.67
N GLY A 191 12.25 -0.73 -3.27
CA GLY A 191 13.24 -1.80 -3.15
C GLY A 191 14.42 -1.64 -4.11
N PRO A 192 15.32 -2.63 -4.20
CA PRO A 192 16.35 -2.68 -5.23
C PRO A 192 15.73 -2.75 -6.63
N ALA A 193 16.29 -2.00 -7.59
CA ALA A 193 15.86 -2.04 -8.99
C ALA A 193 15.94 -3.47 -9.57
N SER A 194 16.97 -4.22 -9.18
CA SER A 194 17.17 -5.62 -9.59
C SER A 194 16.05 -6.56 -9.13
N PHE A 195 15.20 -6.15 -8.20
CA PHE A 195 14.06 -6.92 -7.73
C PHE A 195 12.75 -6.27 -8.20
N VAL A 196 12.48 -5.04 -7.75
CA VAL A 196 11.21 -4.35 -7.96
C VAL A 196 10.97 -4.01 -9.43
N GLU A 197 11.88 -3.27 -10.05
CA GLU A 197 11.72 -2.89 -11.46
C GLU A 197 11.79 -4.12 -12.38
N ARG A 198 12.73 -5.05 -12.10
CA ARG A 198 12.83 -6.29 -12.87
C ARG A 198 11.53 -7.10 -12.81
N GLY A 199 10.97 -7.29 -11.61
CA GLY A 199 9.71 -8.01 -11.41
C GLY A 199 8.57 -7.38 -12.19
N PHE A 200 8.45 -6.05 -12.15
CA PHE A 200 7.48 -5.33 -12.99
C PHE A 200 7.72 -5.55 -14.48
N ARG A 201 8.95 -5.35 -14.97
CA ARG A 201 9.25 -5.53 -16.40
C ARG A 201 8.95 -6.94 -16.88
N GLU A 202 9.24 -7.94 -16.06
CA GLU A 202 9.00 -9.35 -16.39
C GLU A 202 7.53 -9.79 -16.22
N GLY A 203 6.64 -8.92 -15.74
CA GLY A 203 5.24 -9.25 -15.49
C GLY A 203 5.06 -10.23 -14.33
N ARG A 204 5.95 -10.18 -13.35
CA ARG A 204 5.99 -11.07 -12.18
C ARG A 204 5.96 -10.24 -10.89
N PRO A 205 4.81 -9.62 -10.53
CA PRO A 205 4.69 -8.98 -9.24
C PRO A 205 4.75 -10.05 -8.14
N CYS A 206 5.62 -9.84 -7.15
CA CYS A 206 5.46 -10.39 -5.82
C CYS A 206 4.68 -9.37 -4.99
#